data_AF-A0A090WZF4-F1
#
_entry.id   AF-A0A090WZF4-F1
#
_cell.length_a   1.000
_cell.length_b   1.000
_cell.length_c   1.000
_cell.angle_alpha   90.00
_cell.angle_beta   90.00
_cell.angle_gamma   90.00
#
_symmetry.space_group_name_H-M   'P 1'
#
loop_
_entity.id
_entity.type
_entity.pdbx_description
1 polymer ?
#
loop_
_entity_poly.entity_id
_entity_poly.type
_entity_poly.pdbx_seq_one_letter_code
_entity_poly.pdbx_strand_id
1 'polypeptide(L)'
;MLAEIITIGDELLIGQVIDTNSAYIGKQLNKIGVSVYQITSIQDDKTHILQAFKDAESRVDVIIITGGLGPTKDDITKKQLPSILMIL
;
A
#
# COMPACT_ATOMS: atom_id res chain seq x y z
N MET A 1 17.35 1.81 2.19
CA MET A 1 16.00 2.36 1.98
C MET A 1 15.00 1.29 2.32
N LEU A 2 14.02 1.62 3.17
CA LEU A 2 12.95 0.73 3.60
C LEU A 2 11.66 1.10 2.88
N ALA A 3 10.86 0.08 2.56
CA ALA A 3 9.55 0.26 1.95
C ALA A 3 8.44 -0.48 2.71
N GLU A 4 7.24 0.07 2.71
CA GLU A 4 6.03 -0.62 3.17
C GLU A 4 5.06 -0.76 1.99
N ILE A 5 4.43 -1.92 1.88
CA ILE A 5 3.39 -2.19 0.87
C ILE A 5 2.05 -2.20 1.61
N ILE A 6 1.13 -1.32 1.22
CA ILE A 6 -0.23 -1.26 1.75
C ILE A 6 -1.18 -1.82 0.69
N THR A 7 -1.94 -2.85 1.04
CA THR A 7 -2.97 -3.42 0.16
C THR A 7 -4.37 -3.12 0.66
N ILE A 8 -5.20 -2.58 -0.22
CA ILE A 8 -6.58 -2.20 0.08
C ILE A 8 -7.52 -3.19 -0.61
N GLY A 9 -8.40 -3.83 0.14
CA GLY A 9 -9.43 -4.71 -0.44
C GLY A 9 -10.05 -5.64 0.58
N ASP A 10 -11.37 -5.54 0.75
CA ASP A 10 -12.14 -6.37 1.68
C ASP A 10 -12.08 -7.85 1.29
N GLU A 11 -11.98 -8.13 -0.01
CA GLU A 11 -11.80 -9.47 -0.59
C GLU A 11 -10.48 -10.13 -0.17
N LEU A 12 -9.44 -9.34 0.11
CA LEU A 12 -8.17 -9.83 0.64
C LEU A 12 -8.35 -10.21 2.12
N LEU A 13 -9.03 -9.36 2.89
CA LEU A 13 -9.23 -9.56 4.33
C LEU A 13 -10.10 -10.79 4.64
N ILE A 14 -11.11 -11.08 3.83
CA ILE A 14 -11.95 -12.27 3.98
C ILE A 14 -11.35 -13.52 3.31
N GLY A 15 -10.15 -13.42 2.73
CA GLY A 15 -9.47 -14.53 2.08
C GLY A 15 -10.13 -15.02 0.78
N GLN A 16 -10.98 -14.20 0.16
CA GLN A 16 -11.58 -14.51 -1.14
C GLN A 16 -10.53 -14.44 -2.26
N VAL A 17 -9.57 -13.52 -2.15
CA VAL A 17 -8.47 -13.33 -3.10
C VAL A 17 -7.13 -13.41 -2.38
N ILE A 18 -6.14 -14.02 -3.03
CA ILE A 18 -4.76 -14.06 -2.54
C ILE A 18 -4.04 -12.78 -2.96
N ASP A 19 -3.35 -12.12 -2.03
CA ASP A 19 -2.53 -10.94 -2.33
C ASP A 19 -1.25 -11.32 -3.12
N THR A 20 -1.40 -11.44 -4.43
CA THR A 20 -0.27 -11.66 -5.35
C THR A 20 0.49 -10.38 -5.68
N ASN A 21 -0.13 -9.21 -5.44
CA ASN A 21 0.46 -7.92 -5.78
C ASN A 21 1.61 -7.60 -4.84
N SER A 22 1.43 -7.75 -3.52
CA SER A 22 2.50 -7.57 -2.54
C SER A 22 3.68 -8.49 -2.81
N ALA A 23 3.40 -9.75 -3.17
CA ALA A 23 4.44 -10.71 -3.52
C ALA A 23 5.23 -10.30 -4.77
N TYR A 24 4.56 -9.77 -5.80
CA TYR A 24 5.21 -9.25 -7.01
C TYR A 24 6.04 -8.00 -6.70
N ILE A 25 5.47 -7.03 -6.02
CA ILE A 25 6.10 -5.75 -5.69
C ILE A 25 7.34 -5.98 -4.82
N GLY A 26 7.23 -6.81 -3.77
CA GLY A 26 8.38 -7.14 -2.92
C GLY A 26 9.53 -7.78 -3.69
N LYS A 27 9.24 -8.63 -4.68
CA LYS A 27 10.26 -9.17 -5.59
C LYS A 27 10.92 -8.07 -6.43
N GLN A 28 10.18 -7.09 -6.93
CA GLN A 28 10.76 -5.99 -7.72
C GLN A 28 11.60 -5.06 -6.85
N LEU A 29 11.13 -4.72 -5.65
CA LEU A 29 11.87 -3.90 -4.69
C LEU A 29 13.20 -4.55 -4.30
N ASN A 30 13.18 -5.85 -4.00
CA ASN A 30 14.41 -6.59 -3.69
C ASN A 30 15.43 -6.55 -4.83
N LYS A 31 15.00 -6.59 -6.10
CA LYS A 31 15.92 -6.50 -7.26
C LYS A 31 16.65 -5.16 -7.34
N ILE A 32 16.04 -4.09 -6.84
CA ILE A 32 16.63 -2.75 -6.84
C ILE A 32 17.25 -2.36 -5.49
N GLY A 33 17.41 -3.33 -4.58
CA GLY A 33 18.06 -3.11 -3.27
C GLY A 33 17.18 -2.41 -2.23
N VAL A 34 15.86 -2.38 -2.43
CA VAL A 34 14.90 -1.82 -1.47
C VAL A 34 14.31 -2.96 -0.64
N SER A 35 14.47 -2.88 0.68
CA SER A 35 13.97 -3.90 1.60
C SER A 35 12.54 -3.58 2.00
N VAL A 36 11.64 -4.55 1.84
CA VAL A 36 10.27 -4.44 2.35
C VAL A 36 10.30 -4.64 3.86
N TYR A 37 10.00 -3.59 4.59
CA TYR A 37 9.92 -3.59 6.05
C TYR A 37 8.63 -4.25 6.54
N GLN A 38 7.50 -3.92 5.89
CA GLN A 38 6.18 -4.38 6.29
C GLN A 38 5.24 -4.49 5.08
N ILE A 39 4.26 -5.39 5.18
CA ILE A 39 3.11 -5.46 4.28
C ILE A 39 1.86 -5.33 5.15
N THR A 40 0.95 -4.42 4.79
CA THR A 40 -0.24 -4.07 5.57
C THR A 40 -1.48 -4.19 4.69
N SER A 41 -2.34 -5.17 4.95
CA SER A 41 -3.64 -5.30 4.26
C SER A 41 -4.74 -4.64 5.08
N ILE A 42 -5.53 -3.78 4.45
CA ILE A 42 -6.58 -2.98 5.10
C ILE A 42 -7.88 -3.00 4.31
N GLN A 43 -8.95 -2.62 5.01
CA GLN A 43 -10.28 -2.46 4.46
C GLN A 43 -10.35 -1.27 3.49
N ASP A 44 -11.24 -1.29 2.50
CA ASP A 44 -11.58 -0.12 1.67
C ASP A 44 -12.43 0.89 2.47
N ASP A 45 -11.83 1.42 3.54
CA ASP A 45 -12.37 2.49 4.37
C ASP A 45 -11.37 3.65 4.46
N LYS A 46 -11.88 4.86 4.25
CA LYS A 46 -11.08 6.09 4.21
C LYS A 46 -10.28 6.32 5.50
N THR A 47 -10.86 6.06 6.66
CA THR A 47 -10.20 6.30 7.95
C THR A 47 -9.06 5.31 8.14
N HIS A 48 -9.30 4.05 7.77
CA HIS A 48 -8.27 3.00 7.81
C HIS A 48 -7.11 3.28 6.85
N ILE A 49 -7.39 3.74 5.63
CA ILE A 49 -6.36 4.13 4.67
C ILE A 49 -5.47 5.25 5.22
N LEU A 50 -6.07 6.31 5.76
CA LEU A 50 -5.32 7.44 6.32
C LEU A 50 -4.48 7.03 7.54
N GLN A 51 -5.02 6.16 8.40
CA GLN A 51 -4.30 5.68 9.57
C GLN A 51 -3.12 4.79 9.18
N ALA A 52 -3.33 3.81 8.29
CA ALA A 52 -2.28 2.93 7.79
C ALA A 52 -1.15 3.72 7.10
N PHE A 53 -1.53 4.75 6.34
CA PHE A 53 -0.57 5.64 5.71
C PHE A 53 0.28 6.41 6.72
N LYS A 54 -0.36 7.09 7.69
CA LYS A 54 0.32 7.85 8.74
C LYS A 54 1.27 6.96 9.56
N ASP A 55 0.83 5.74 9.83
CA ASP A 55 1.62 4.76 10.55
C ASP A 55 2.85 4.33 9.72
N ALA A 56 2.69 4.09 8.42
CA ALA A 56 3.78 3.73 7.52
C ALA A 56 4.81 4.87 7.35
N GLU A 57 4.37 6.14 7.28
CA GLU A 57 5.27 7.31 7.19
C GLU A 57 6.27 7.38 8.35
N SER A 58 5.89 6.88 9.53
CA SER A 58 6.78 6.86 10.69
C SER A 58 7.87 5.78 10.63
N ARG A 59 7.76 4.83 9.69
CA ARG A 59 8.58 3.61 9.65
C ARG A 59 9.48 3.50 8.41
N VAL A 60 9.03 4.02 7.27
CA VAL A 60 9.67 3.72 5.97
C VAL A 60 9.89 4.97 5.11
N ASP A 61 10.86 4.87 4.20
CA ASP A 61 11.19 5.93 3.25
C ASP A 61 10.24 5.94 2.05
N VAL A 62 9.67 4.77 1.70
CA VAL A 62 8.83 4.55 0.52
C VAL A 62 7.57 3.81 0.91
N ILE A 63 6.42 4.35 0.53
CA ILE A 63 5.13 3.69 0.72
C ILE A 63 4.56 3.35 -0.66
N ILE A 64 4.25 2.08 -0.86
CA ILE A 64 3.58 1.59 -2.07
C ILE A 64 2.17 1.19 -1.69
N ILE A 65 1.19 1.71 -2.42
CA ILE A 65 -0.22 1.37 -2.22
C ILE A 65 -0.72 0.65 -3.47
N THR A 66 -1.45 -0.44 -3.28
CA THR A 66 -2.11 -1.22 -4.33
C THR A 66 -3.43 -1.82 -3.82
N GLY A 67 -4.26 -2.37 -4.71
CA GLY A 67 -5.59 -2.88 -4.37
C GLY A 67 -6.71 -1.85 -4.61
N GLY A 68 -7.96 -2.33 -4.52
CA GLY A 68 -9.16 -1.66 -4.99
C GLY A 68 -9.38 -0.27 -4.38
N LEU A 69 -8.99 0.78 -5.11
CA LEU A 69 -9.23 2.19 -4.74
C LEU A 69 -10.69 2.66 -4.95
N GLY A 70 -11.62 1.75 -5.24
CA GLY A 70 -13.02 2.06 -5.54
C GLY A 70 -13.21 3.19 -6.57
N PRO A 71 -14.39 3.84 -6.65
CA PRO A 71 -14.57 5.17 -7.26
C PRO A 71 -14.09 6.31 -6.33
N THR A 72 -13.54 5.98 -5.16
CA THR A 72 -12.95 6.86 -4.13
C THR A 72 -11.65 7.54 -4.59
N LYS A 73 -11.40 7.52 -5.91
CA LYS A 73 -10.16 7.05 -6.55
C LYS A 73 -9.07 8.10 -6.78
N ASP A 74 -9.34 9.40 -6.67
CA ASP A 74 -8.41 10.41 -7.17
C ASP A 74 -8.11 11.57 -6.22
N ASP A 75 -8.96 11.83 -5.22
CA ASP A 75 -8.85 13.07 -4.43
C ASP A 75 -7.98 12.95 -3.17
N ILE A 76 -7.87 11.77 -2.57
CA ILE A 76 -7.18 11.60 -1.28
C ILE A 76 -5.68 11.36 -1.51
N THR A 77 -5.33 10.50 -2.47
CA THR A 77 -3.95 10.06 -2.71
C THR A 77 -3.09 11.10 -3.43
N LYS A 78 -3.66 11.89 -4.36
CA LYS A 78 -2.92 12.92 -5.12
C LYS A 78 -2.71 14.22 -4.34
N LYS A 79 -3.64 14.58 -3.45
CA LYS A 79 -3.68 15.92 -2.86
C LYS A 79 -2.80 16.06 -1.62
N GLN A 80 -2.37 14.96 -1.02
CA GLN A 80 -1.65 15.01 0.25
C GLN A 80 -0.14 14.80 0.14
N LEU A 81 0.42 14.02 -0.79
CA LEU A 81 1.73 13.41 -0.50
C LEU A 81 2.71 13.30 -1.70
N PRO A 82 3.87 13.99 -1.67
CA PRO A 82 4.90 13.93 -2.72
C PRO A 82 5.67 12.60 -2.83
N SER A 83 5.62 11.74 -1.80
CA SER A 83 6.50 10.55 -1.65
C SER A 83 5.84 9.23 -2.02
N ILE A 84 4.60 9.24 -2.53
CA ILE A 84 3.83 8.02 -2.81
C ILE A 84 4.10 7.52 -4.22
N LEU A 85 4.48 6.24 -4.33
CA LEU A 85 4.40 5.51 -5.60
C LEU A 85 3.14 4.63 -5.59
N MET A 86 2.14 5.06 -6.34
CA MET A 86 0.88 4.32 -6.49
C MET A 86 0.98 3.35 -7.67
N ILE A 87 0.80 2.06 -7.42
CA ILE A 87 0.77 1.02 -8.46
C ILE A 87 -0.66 0.48 -8.52
N LEU A 88 -1.40 0.96 -9.52
CA LEU A 88 -2.75 0.48 -9.87
C LEU A 88 -2.69 -0.88 -10.58
#